data_AF-A0A7V9EME4-F1
#
_entry.id   AF-A0A7V9EME4-F1
#
_cell.length_a   1.000
_cell.length_b   1.000
_cell.length_c   1.000
_cell.angle_alpha   90.00
_cell.angle_beta   90.00
_cell.angle_gamma   90.00
#
_symmetry.space_group_name_H-M   'P 1'
#
loop_
_entity.id
_entity.type
_entity.pdbx_description
1 polymer ?
#
loop_
_entity_poly.entity_id
_entity_poly.type
_entity_poly.pdbx_seq_one_letter_code
_entity_poly.pdbx_strand_id
1 'polypeptide(L)'
;MRGPLGAGRLAAAAVLALSLVPVGIGPVEAQRRAFRGEASYYAKKLDGNAMACGGRYRPRKMIAAHRTLPCGTRLKVRNRANGRVVYVTVKDRGPFGASKRILDLSRRAARRLHFINQGLTKVRAVVRR
;
A
#
# COMPACT_ATOMS: atom_id res chain seq x y z
N MET A 1 17.36 -86.65 -17.28
CA MET A 1 17.15 -86.00 -18.58
C MET A 1 16.90 -84.51 -18.33
N ARG A 2 17.69 -83.62 -18.94
CA ARG A 2 17.55 -82.16 -18.87
C ARG A 2 16.49 -81.70 -19.87
N GLY A 3 15.62 -80.78 -19.48
CA GLY A 3 14.71 -80.01 -20.37
C GLY A 3 14.26 -78.72 -19.65
N PRO A 4 14.04 -77.60 -20.36
CA PRO A 4 14.42 -76.27 -19.87
C PRO A 4 13.27 -75.34 -19.47
N LEU A 5 13.63 -74.40 -18.58
CA LEU A 5 13.25 -72.98 -18.49
C LEU A 5 11.95 -72.52 -19.20
N GLY A 6 10.93 -72.22 -18.39
CA GLY A 6 9.81 -71.34 -18.76
C GLY A 6 9.82 -70.09 -17.88
N ALA A 7 10.53 -69.05 -18.33
CA ALA A 7 10.56 -67.74 -17.67
C ALA A 7 9.27 -66.97 -18.01
N GLY A 8 8.25 -67.10 -17.15
CA GLY A 8 7.07 -66.25 -17.18
C GLY A 8 7.40 -64.86 -16.65
N ARG A 9 7.73 -63.93 -17.54
CA ARG A 9 7.73 -62.49 -17.25
C ARG A 9 6.30 -61.96 -17.35
N LEU A 10 6.09 -60.79 -16.72
CA LEU A 10 4.94 -59.87 -16.78
C LEU A 10 3.96 -60.06 -15.60
N ALA A 11 3.57 -59.04 -14.84
CA ALA A 11 3.63 -57.60 -15.07
C ALA A 11 3.82 -56.86 -13.73
N ALA A 12 4.81 -55.98 -13.66
CA ALA A 12 4.82 -54.93 -12.65
C ALA A 12 3.78 -53.88 -13.05
N ALA A 13 2.63 -53.86 -12.37
CA ALA A 13 1.69 -52.77 -12.48
C ALA A 13 2.34 -51.52 -11.86
N ALA A 14 2.83 -50.61 -12.71
CA ALA A 14 3.26 -49.29 -12.29
C ALA A 14 2.01 -48.50 -11.87
N VAL A 15 1.70 -48.50 -10.58
CA VAL A 15 0.72 -47.60 -9.99
C VAL A 15 1.30 -46.19 -10.07
N LEU A 16 0.86 -45.40 -11.05
CA LEU A 16 1.14 -43.97 -11.10
C LEU A 16 0.41 -43.32 -9.91
N ALA A 17 1.10 -43.20 -8.78
CA ALA A 17 0.64 -42.37 -7.68
C ALA A 17 0.75 -40.90 -8.13
N LEU A 18 -0.36 -40.36 -8.64
CA LEU A 18 -0.51 -38.94 -8.91
C LEU A 18 -0.47 -38.21 -7.55
N SER A 19 0.73 -37.80 -7.12
CA SER A 19 0.89 -37.00 -5.92
C SER A 19 0.21 -35.65 -6.16
N LEU A 20 -0.96 -35.44 -5.53
CA LEU A 20 -1.51 -34.11 -5.38
C LEU A 20 -0.50 -33.28 -4.60
N VAL A 21 0.25 -32.44 -5.31
CA VAL A 21 0.95 -31.32 -4.69
C VAL A 21 -0.15 -30.39 -4.20
N PRO A 22 -0.32 -30.17 -2.88
CA PRO A 22 -1.23 -29.14 -2.43
C PRO A 22 -0.66 -27.81 -2.92
N VAL A 23 -1.29 -27.23 -3.94
CA VAL A 23 -1.02 -25.85 -4.35
C VAL A 23 -1.40 -25.00 -3.16
N GLY A 24 -0.40 -24.57 -2.40
CA GLY A 24 -0.58 -23.77 -1.20
C GLY A 24 -1.29 -22.48 -1.54
N ILE A 25 -2.59 -22.41 -1.26
CA ILE A 25 -3.31 -21.14 -1.13
C ILE A 25 -2.87 -20.55 0.21
N GLY A 26 -1.65 -20.02 0.25
CA GLY A 26 -1.26 -19.11 1.31
C GLY A 26 -2.26 -17.94 1.36
N PRO A 27 -2.45 -17.29 2.51
CA PRO A 27 -3.33 -16.14 2.57
C PRO A 27 -2.83 -15.14 1.54
N VAL A 28 -3.69 -14.82 0.56
CA VAL A 28 -3.47 -13.70 -0.35
C VAL A 28 -3.61 -12.45 0.51
N GLU A 29 -2.59 -12.15 1.32
CA GLU A 29 -2.46 -10.88 1.99
C GLU A 29 -2.23 -9.87 0.88
N ALA A 30 -3.35 -9.36 0.35
CA ALA A 30 -3.39 -8.36 -0.69
C ALA A 30 -2.32 -7.33 -0.38
N GLN A 31 -1.22 -7.35 -1.14
CA GLN A 31 -0.02 -6.56 -0.88
C GLN A 31 -0.46 -5.18 -0.44
N ARG A 32 -0.32 -4.87 0.87
CA ARG A 32 -0.70 -3.57 1.40
C ARG A 32 0.26 -2.57 0.76
N ARG A 33 -0.15 -1.95 -0.36
CA ARG A 33 0.69 -1.03 -1.12
C ARG A 33 1.21 0.04 -0.17
N ALA A 34 2.49 -0.09 0.16
CA ALA A 34 3.19 0.75 1.10
C ALA A 34 4.26 1.52 0.36
N PHE A 35 4.39 2.81 0.66
CA PHE A 35 5.33 3.69 0.01
C PHE A 35 5.90 4.69 1.02
N ARG A 36 7.05 5.29 0.68
CA ARG A 36 7.83 6.15 1.57
C ARG A 36 8.33 7.35 0.80
N GLY A 37 8.53 8.45 1.50
CA GLY A 37 9.00 9.72 0.93
C GLY A 37 8.75 10.85 1.90
N GLU A 38 8.83 12.08 1.40
CA GLU A 38 8.54 13.27 2.20
C GLU A 38 7.06 13.64 2.16
N ALA A 39 6.57 14.21 3.25
CA ALA A 39 5.26 14.82 3.31
C ALA A 39 5.40 16.30 3.66
N SER A 40 4.62 17.13 2.97
CA SER A 40 4.41 18.54 3.34
C SER A 40 2.98 18.72 3.87
N TYR A 41 2.56 19.97 4.07
CA TYR A 41 1.16 20.28 4.35
C TYR A 41 0.68 21.56 3.66
N TYR A 42 -0.62 21.63 3.40
CA TYR A 42 -1.24 22.80 2.78
C TYR A 42 -1.17 24.06 3.66
N ALA A 43 -0.83 25.18 3.02
CA ALA A 43 -0.90 26.50 3.64
C ALA A 43 -2.33 26.86 4.09
N LYS A 44 -2.46 27.69 5.14
CA LYS A 44 -3.76 28.13 5.67
C LYS A 44 -4.58 28.89 4.63
N LYS A 45 -3.93 29.68 3.76
CA LYS A 45 -4.56 30.50 2.71
C LYS A 45 -5.35 29.71 1.65
N LEU A 46 -5.16 28.39 1.58
CA LEU A 46 -5.87 27.54 0.63
C LEU A 46 -7.27 27.12 1.13
N ASP A 47 -7.66 27.47 2.36
CA ASP A 47 -8.99 27.15 2.90
C ASP A 47 -10.09 27.65 1.96
N GLY A 48 -10.98 26.74 1.56
CA GLY A 48 -12.06 27.02 0.61
C GLY A 48 -11.71 26.74 -0.84
N ASN A 49 -10.44 26.52 -1.22
CA ASN A 49 -10.09 26.21 -2.61
C ASN A 49 -10.70 24.89 -3.06
N ALA A 50 -11.08 24.81 -4.33
CA ALA A 50 -11.52 23.56 -4.96
C ALA A 50 -10.37 22.54 -4.97
N MET A 51 -10.71 21.26 -4.80
CA MET A 51 -9.77 20.15 -4.88
C MET A 51 -10.06 19.29 -6.12
N ALA A 52 -9.05 18.61 -6.65
CA ALA A 52 -9.17 17.81 -7.87
C ALA A 52 -10.13 16.61 -7.75
N CYS A 53 -10.36 16.08 -6.55
CA CYS A 53 -11.35 15.02 -6.33
C CYS A 53 -12.75 15.56 -5.97
N GLY A 54 -13.00 16.84 -6.20
CA GLY A 54 -14.23 17.52 -5.84
C GLY A 54 -14.27 18.02 -4.39
N GLY A 55 -15.19 18.96 -4.15
CA GLY A 55 -15.33 19.65 -2.86
C GLY A 55 -14.24 20.70 -2.63
N ARG A 56 -14.25 21.28 -1.42
CA ARG A 56 -13.33 22.36 -1.01
C ARG A 56 -12.38 21.92 0.10
N TYR A 57 -11.13 22.36 0.02
CA TYR A 57 -10.14 22.14 1.08
C TYR A 57 -10.59 22.84 2.35
N ARG A 58 -10.51 22.13 3.48
CA ARG A 58 -10.71 22.66 4.83
C ARG A 58 -9.55 22.22 5.70
N PRO A 59 -8.78 23.14 6.34
CA PRO A 59 -7.60 22.79 7.15
C PRO A 59 -7.85 21.84 8.33
N ARG A 60 -9.11 21.71 8.76
CA ARG A 60 -9.56 20.84 9.86
C ARG A 60 -9.94 19.42 9.42
N LYS A 61 -9.99 19.11 8.12
CA LYS A 61 -10.29 17.76 7.62
C LYS A 61 -9.04 16.88 7.65
N MET A 62 -9.23 15.55 7.66
CA MET A 62 -8.14 14.56 7.60
C MET A 62 -7.97 14.06 6.17
N ILE A 63 -7.35 14.89 5.33
CA ILE A 63 -7.15 14.61 3.91
C ILE A 63 -5.69 14.73 3.49
N ALA A 64 -5.40 14.23 2.28
CA ALA A 64 -4.13 14.37 1.60
C ALA A 64 -4.29 14.56 0.08
N ALA A 65 -3.27 15.16 -0.53
CA ALA A 65 -3.02 15.12 -1.96
C ALA A 65 -2.09 13.93 -2.29
N HIS A 66 -2.36 13.24 -3.38
CA HIS A 66 -1.45 12.25 -3.96
C HIS A 66 -1.53 12.24 -5.49
N ARG A 67 -0.39 12.01 -6.17
CA ARG A 67 -0.25 12.09 -7.63
C ARG A 67 -1.23 11.18 -8.36
N THR A 68 -1.21 9.88 -8.06
CA THR A 68 -1.90 8.87 -8.88
C THR A 68 -2.94 8.01 -8.15
N LEU A 69 -2.91 7.92 -6.82
CA LEU A 69 -3.89 7.11 -6.06
C LEU A 69 -5.34 7.56 -6.37
N PRO A 70 -6.30 6.63 -6.47
CA PRO A 70 -7.70 6.97 -6.67
C PRO A 70 -8.23 7.94 -5.61
N CYS A 71 -9.10 8.86 -6.02
CA CYS A 71 -9.83 9.71 -5.11
C CYS A 71 -10.63 8.84 -4.12
N GLY A 72 -10.62 9.20 -2.82
CA GLY A 72 -11.24 8.39 -1.78
C GLY A 72 -10.33 7.33 -1.16
N THR A 73 -9.13 7.08 -1.71
CA THR A 73 -8.18 6.13 -1.12
C THR A 73 -7.85 6.51 0.32
N ARG A 74 -8.01 5.57 1.26
CA ARG A 74 -7.64 5.77 2.67
C ARG A 74 -6.19 5.37 2.90
N LEU A 75 -5.44 6.21 3.60
CA LEU A 75 -4.04 6.00 3.92
C LEU A 75 -3.83 5.97 5.43
N LYS A 76 -3.05 5.00 5.92
CA LYS A 76 -2.38 5.07 7.23
C LYS A 76 -1.01 5.71 7.01
N VAL A 77 -0.80 6.90 7.55
CA VAL A 77 0.45 7.66 7.40
C VAL A 77 1.17 7.70 8.73
N ARG A 78 2.43 7.22 8.75
CA ARG A 78 3.31 7.25 9.92
C ARG A 78 4.44 8.26 9.68
N ASN A 79 4.61 9.21 10.60
CA ASN A 79 5.81 10.03 10.66
C ASN A 79 6.97 9.16 11.18
N ARG A 80 8.07 9.10 10.43
CA ARG A 80 9.22 8.24 10.75
C ARG A 80 10.12 8.83 11.84
N ALA A 81 10.06 10.14 12.07
CA ALA A 81 10.88 10.81 13.07
C ALA A 81 10.36 10.60 14.50
N ASN A 82 9.04 10.49 14.69
CA ASN A 82 8.43 10.40 16.03
C ASN A 82 7.45 9.23 16.19
N GLY A 83 7.27 8.39 15.16
CA GLY A 83 6.39 7.23 15.19
C GLY A 83 4.89 7.53 15.15
N ARG A 84 4.45 8.79 15.22
CA ARG A 84 3.03 9.16 15.23
C ARG A 84 2.33 8.76 13.95
N VAL A 85 1.04 8.46 14.06
CA VAL A 85 0.22 7.94 12.96
C VAL A 85 -1.07 8.74 12.81
N VAL A 86 -1.47 8.95 11.56
CA VAL A 86 -2.79 9.47 11.21
C VAL A 86 -3.42 8.66 10.09
N TYR A 87 -4.74 8.73 9.99
CA TYR A 87 -5.49 8.24 8.85
C TYR A 87 -6.00 9.43 8.05
N VAL A 88 -5.81 9.39 6.73
CA VAL A 88 -6.24 10.44 5.81
C VAL A 88 -6.91 9.84 4.60
N THR A 89 -7.73 10.64 3.92
CA THR A 89 -8.35 10.28 2.64
C THR A 89 -7.73 11.10 1.52
N VAL A 90 -7.38 10.46 0.41
CA VAL A 90 -6.93 11.15 -0.81
C VAL A 90 -8.10 11.93 -1.39
N LYS A 91 -7.96 13.24 -1.46
CA LYS A 91 -9.01 14.17 -1.93
C LYS A 91 -8.50 15.20 -2.92
N ASP A 92 -7.21 15.14 -3.27
CA ASP A 92 -6.61 16.11 -4.19
C ASP A 92 -5.40 15.51 -4.92
N ARG A 93 -4.87 16.26 -5.88
CA ARG A 93 -3.71 15.89 -6.72
C ARG A 93 -2.46 16.68 -6.35
N GLY A 94 -1.32 16.17 -6.80
CA GLY A 94 0.00 16.59 -6.37
C GLY A 94 0.58 15.68 -5.28
N PRO A 95 1.72 16.00 -4.68
CA PRO A 95 2.58 17.14 -4.99
C PRO A 95 3.11 17.08 -6.43
N PHE A 96 3.13 18.21 -7.14
CA PHE A 96 3.67 18.30 -8.50
C PHE A 96 5.16 18.73 -8.49
N GLY A 97 5.88 18.49 -9.59
CA GLY A 97 7.30 18.80 -9.74
C GLY A 97 8.26 17.69 -9.28
N ALA A 98 9.56 17.88 -9.57
CA ALA A 98 10.67 16.95 -9.30
C ALA A 98 11.06 16.87 -7.81
N SER A 99 10.07 16.76 -6.92
CA SER A 99 10.28 16.71 -5.48
C SER A 99 10.20 15.28 -4.94
N LYS A 100 10.98 15.00 -3.88
CA LYS A 100 10.92 13.77 -3.07
C LYS A 100 9.63 13.66 -2.26
N ARG A 101 8.74 14.67 -2.33
CA ARG A 101 7.44 14.66 -1.67
C ARG A 101 6.52 13.67 -2.34
N ILE A 102 5.83 12.87 -1.53
CA ILE A 102 4.85 11.89 -1.97
C ILE A 102 3.43 12.26 -1.53
N LEU A 103 3.29 13.15 -0.54
CA LEU A 103 2.01 13.57 0.02
C LEU A 103 2.05 15.05 0.43
N ASP A 104 0.95 15.75 0.19
CA ASP A 104 0.66 17.01 0.86
C ASP A 104 -0.53 16.79 1.79
N LEU A 105 -0.30 16.95 3.09
CA LEU A 105 -1.30 16.67 4.12
C LEU A 105 -2.11 17.92 4.46
N SER A 106 -3.34 17.72 4.94
CA SER A 106 -4.07 18.78 5.63
C SER A 106 -3.31 19.32 6.85
N ARG A 107 -3.51 20.60 7.19
CA ARG A 107 -2.88 21.23 8.37
C ARG A 107 -3.22 20.49 9.68
N ARG A 108 -4.42 19.92 9.83
CA ARG A 108 -4.78 19.08 10.98
C ARG A 108 -3.99 17.78 11.04
N ALA A 109 -3.81 17.09 9.92
CA ALA A 109 -3.01 15.87 9.87
C ALA A 109 -1.55 16.18 10.24
N ALA A 110 -1.00 17.29 9.75
CA ALA A 110 0.35 17.71 10.09
C ALA A 110 0.55 18.07 11.56
N ARG A 111 -0.43 18.74 12.19
CA ARG A 111 -0.46 18.93 13.66
C ARG A 111 -0.41 17.61 14.40
N ARG A 112 -1.26 16.64 14.02
CA ARG A 112 -1.33 15.33 14.70
C ARG A 112 -0.06 14.49 14.51
N LEU A 113 0.59 14.60 13.35
CA LEU A 113 1.89 14.00 13.09
C LEU A 113 3.06 14.78 13.69
N HIS A 114 2.80 15.92 14.33
CA HIS A 114 3.75 16.77 15.02
C HIS A 114 4.93 17.19 14.11
N PHE A 115 4.62 17.74 12.93
CA PHE A 115 5.64 18.29 12.03
C PHE A 115 5.34 19.71 11.49
N ILE A 116 4.41 20.45 12.11
CA ILE A 116 4.03 21.79 11.62
C ILE A 116 5.20 22.76 11.56
N ASN A 117 6.06 22.74 12.59
CA ASN A 117 7.17 23.67 12.72
C ASN A 117 8.31 23.34 11.75
N GLN A 118 8.44 22.08 11.35
CA GLN A 118 9.44 21.59 10.40
C GLN A 118 9.04 21.84 8.95
N GLY A 119 7.75 22.01 8.65
CA GLY A 119 7.23 22.16 7.28
C GLY A 119 7.18 20.84 6.49
N LEU A 120 8.22 20.00 6.64
CA LEU A 120 8.40 18.72 5.96
C LEU A 120 8.72 17.61 6.96
N THR A 121 8.38 16.37 6.61
CA THR A 121 8.83 15.20 7.36
C THR A 121 8.87 13.94 6.50
N LYS A 122 9.71 12.97 6.87
CA LYS A 122 9.76 11.66 6.21
C LYS A 122 8.62 10.78 6.72
N VAL A 123 7.81 10.24 5.82
CA VAL A 123 6.67 9.39 6.16
C VAL A 123 6.75 8.01 5.51
N ARG A 124 6.04 7.06 6.11
CA ARG A 124 5.62 5.81 5.46
C ARG A 124 4.09 5.82 5.39
N ALA A 125 3.55 5.64 4.19
CA ALA A 125 2.12 5.53 3.95
C ALA A 125 1.76 4.11 3.51
N VAL A 126 0.58 3.64 3.92
CA VAL A 126 0.05 2.33 3.56
C VAL A 126 -1.40 2.50 3.13
N VAL A 127 -1.75 1.99 1.95
CA VAL A 127 -3.13 1.95 1.46
C VAL A 127 -3.97 1.04 2.36
N ARG A 128 -5.13 1.54 2.79
CA ARG A 128 -6.13 0.80 3.56
C ARG A 128 -7.32 0.51 2.62
N ARG A 129 -7.64 -0.78 2.46
CA ARG A 129 -8.95 -1.21 1.98
C ARG A 129 -9.98 -0.92 3.07
#